data_AF-A0A1L7NDN9-F1
#
_entry.id   AF-A0A1L7NDN9-F1
#
_cell.length_a   1.000
_cell.length_b   1.000
_cell.length_c   1.000
_cell.angle_alpha   90.00
_cell.angle_beta   90.00
_cell.angle_gamma   90.00
#
_symmetry.space_group_name_H-M   'P 1'
#
loop_
_entity.id
_entity.type
_entity.pdbx_description
1 polymer ?
#
loop_
_entity_poly.entity_id
_entity_poly.type
_entity_poly.pdbx_seq_one_letter_code
_entity_poly.pdbx_strand_id
1 'polypeptide(L)' 'MAVLAGCANHPELRAYSAEETRQVQLEALQRRGLSLDDYEQQRRVVQRAGNLPVVTEVADADRSTKG' A
#
# COMPACT_ATOMS: atom_id res chain seq x y z
N MET A 1 9.55 26.28 10.16
CA MET A 1 9.47 25.31 9.04
C MET A 1 7.99 25.12 8.73
N ALA A 2 7.45 25.94 7.83
CA ALA A 2 6.08 25.80 7.36
C ALA A 2 6.06 24.68 6.32
N VAL A 3 5.46 23.54 6.65
CA VAL A 3 5.04 22.56 5.65
C VAL A 3 4.02 23.25 4.76
N LEU A 4 4.34 23.35 3.48
CA LEU A 4 3.47 23.92 2.45
C LEU A 4 2.20 23.05 2.33
N ALA A 5 1.26 23.22 3.24
CA ALA A 5 -0.10 22.69 3.14
C ALA A 5 -0.89 23.56 2.16
N GLY A 6 -0.49 23.52 0.88
CA GLY A 6 -1.23 24.16 -0.20
C GLY A 6 -2.49 23.36 -0.51
N CYS A 7 -3.67 23.97 -0.34
CA CYS A 7 -5.01 23.62 -0.85
C CYS A 7 -5.55 22.18 -0.72
N ALA A 8 -4.79 21.20 -0.28
CA ALA A 8 -5.23 19.85 0.07
C ALA A 8 -5.40 19.78 1.60
N ASN A 9 -6.48 20.38 2.10
CA ASN A 9 -6.78 20.42 3.54
C ASN A 9 -7.26 19.07 4.11
N HIS A 10 -7.39 18.06 3.24
CA HIS A 10 -7.74 16.69 3.61
C HIS A 10 -6.99 15.73 2.67
N PRO A 11 -6.02 14.93 3.16
CA PRO A 11 -5.44 13.87 2.35
C PRO A 11 -6.51 12.78 2.16
N GLU A 12 -7.05 12.68 0.95
CA GLU A 12 -7.84 11.51 0.57
C GLU A 12 -6.93 10.28 0.53
N LEU A 13 -7.04 9.43 1.55
CA LEU A 13 -6.38 8.13 1.62
C LEU A 13 -7.05 7.19 0.61
N ARG A 14 -6.71 7.36 -0.67
CA ARG A 14 -7.11 6.42 -1.70
C ARG A 14 -6.36 5.11 -1.49
N ALA A 15 -7.09 4.05 -1.18
CA ALA A 15 -6.53 2.72 -1.18
C ALA A 15 -5.99 2.39 -2.59
N TYR A 16 -4.77 1.88 -2.65
CA TYR A 16 -4.21 1.36 -3.89
C TYR A 16 -5.04 0.18 -4.38
N SER A 17 -5.24 0.08 -5.70
CA SER A 17 -5.78 -1.14 -6.29
C SER A 17 -4.87 -2.34 -6.01
N ALA A 18 -5.39 -3.56 -6.17
CA ALA A 18 -4.58 -4.78 -5.98
C ALA A 18 -3.36 -4.79 -6.93
N GLU A 19 -3.54 -4.30 -8.17
CA GLU A 19 -2.48 -4.19 -9.16
C GLU A 19 -1.42 -3.16 -8.74
N GLU A 20 -1.85 -1.97 -8.31
CA GLU A 20 -0.93 -0.93 -7.80
C GLU A 20 -0.17 -1.41 -6.57
N THR A 21 -0.87 -2.05 -5.64
CA THR A 21 -0.26 -2.62 -4.42
C THR A 21 0.80 -3.66 -4.76
N ARG A 22 0.59 -4.45 -5.83
CA ARG A 22 1.59 -5.40 -6.33
C ARG A 22 2.81 -4.67 -6.91
N GLN A 23 2.61 -3.65 -7.75
CA GLN A 23 3.71 -2.88 -8.34
C GLN A 23 4.57 -2.22 -7.26
N VAL A 24 3.93 -1.53 -6.31
CA VAL A 24 4.64 -0.86 -5.19
C VAL A 24 5.45 -1.86 -4.36
N GLN A 25 4.93 -3.05 -4.09
CA GLN A 25 5.67 -4.10 -3.37
C GLN A 25 6.88 -4.61 -4.16
N LEU A 26 6.74 -4.80 -5.48
CA LEU A 26 7.86 -5.22 -6.33
C LEU A 26 8.96 -4.15 -6.37
N GLU A 27 8.59 -2.88 -6.48
CA GLU A 27 9.55 -1.77 -6.43
C GLU A 27 10.26 -1.71 -5.07
N ALA A 28 9.54 -1.91 -3.97
CA ALA A 28 10.12 -1.97 -2.63
C ALA A 28 11.14 -3.12 -2.49
N LEU A 29 10.85 -4.28 -3.10
CA LEU A 29 11.80 -5.40 -3.14
C LEU A 29 13.06 -5.06 -3.95
N GLN A 30 12.92 -4.42 -5.10
CA GLN A 30 14.05 -4.01 -5.94
C GLN A 30 14.98 -3.03 -5.22
N ARG A 31 14.40 -2.12 -4.41
CA ARG A 31 15.18 -1.12 -3.65
C ARG A 31 15.91 -1.68 -2.43
N ARG A 32 15.57 -2.89 -1.97
CA ARG A 32 16.17 -3.49 -0.76
C ARG A 32 17.58 -4.03 -0.94
N GLY A 33 18.10 -4.13 -2.17
CA GLY A 33 19.46 -4.64 -2.42
C GLY A 33 19.64 -6.10 -1.98
N LEU A 34 18.62 -6.93 -2.19
CA LEU A 34 18.65 -8.36 -1.85
C LEU A 34 19.58 -9.13 -2.81
N SER A 35 20.15 -10.23 -2.32
CA SER A 35 20.75 -11.25 -3.18
C SER A 35 19.72 -11.80 -4.16
N LEU A 36 20.18 -12.31 -5.31
CA LEU A 36 19.29 -12.76 -6.38
C LEU A 36 18.29 -13.84 -5.92
N ASP A 37 18.75 -14.81 -5.12
CA ASP A 37 17.90 -15.89 -4.62
C ASP A 37 16.81 -15.39 -3.66
N ASP A 38 17.18 -14.54 -2.69
CA ASP A 38 16.26 -13.88 -1.76
C ASP A 38 15.23 -13.01 -2.49
N TYR A 39 15.67 -12.27 -3.51
CA TYR A 39 14.81 -11.47 -4.36
C TYR A 39 13.79 -12.36 -5.09
N GLU A 40 14.23 -13.45 -5.73
CA GLU A 40 13.35 -14.38 -6.45
C GLU A 40 12.36 -15.08 -5.51
N GLN A 41 12.77 -15.42 -4.28
CA GLN A 41 11.88 -15.96 -3.26
C GLN A 41 10.80 -14.94 -2.86
N GLN A 42 11.19 -13.72 -2.49
CA GLN A 42 10.23 -12.66 -2.11
C GLN A 42 9.33 -12.24 -3.26
N ARG A 43 9.86 -12.18 -4.49
CA ARG A 43 9.10 -11.86 -5.70
C ARG A 43 7.99 -12.89 -5.95
N ARG A 44 8.25 -14.18 -5.71
CA ARG A 44 7.23 -15.24 -5.81
C ARG A 44 6.12 -15.08 -4.77
N VAL A 45 6.46 -14.66 -3.55
CA VAL A 45 5.47 -14.37 -2.49
C VAL A 45 4.56 -13.21 -2.89
N VAL A 46 5.14 -12.09 -3.35
CA VAL A 46 4.35 -10.91 -3.80
C VAL A 46 3.45 -11.26 -4.98
N GLN A 47 3.94 -12.04 -5.95
CA GLN A 47 3.14 -12.50 -7.08
C GLN A 47 1.96 -13.38 -6.67
N ARG A 48 2.15 -14.27 -5.69
CA ARG A 48 1.07 -15.11 -5.14
C ARG A 48 0.05 -14.27 -4.38
N ALA A 49 0.51 -13.30 -3.58
CA ALA A 49 -0.36 -12.42 -2.80
C ALA A 49 -1.23 -11.52 -3.69
N GLY A 50 -0.69 -11.02 -4.81
CA GLY A 50 -1.44 -10.20 -5.77
C GLY A 50 -2.55 -10.94 -6.54
N ASN A 51 -2.64 -12.27 -6.42
CA ASN A 51 -3.74 -13.07 -6.99
C ASN A 51 -4.93 -13.22 -6.02
N LEU A 52 -4.79 -12.75 -4.77
CA LEU A 52 -5.90 -12.66 -3.83
C LEU A 52 -6.49 -11.25 -3.87
N PRO A 53 -7.83 -11.09 -3.87
CA PRO A 53 -8.44 -9.78 -3.71
C PRO A 53 -8.06 -9.25 -2.32
N VAL A 54 -7.18 -8.26 -2.28
CA VAL A 54 -6.89 -7.48 -1.07
C VAL A 54 -8.10 -6.58 -0.84
N VAL A 55 -9.02 -7.04 0.00
CA VAL A 55 -10.04 -6.19 0.61
C VAL A 55 -9.34 -5.48 1.77
N THR A 56 -8.84 -4.27 1.51
CA THR A 56 -8.39 -3.37 2.57
C THR A 56 -9.64 -2.76 3.21
N GLU A 57 -10.30 -3.54 4.07
CA GLU A 57 -11.44 -3.08 4.87
C GLU A 57 -10.91 -2.20 6.01
N VAL A 58 -10.69 -0.92 5.74
CA VAL A 58 -10.51 0.10 6.79
C VAL A 58 -11.26 1.36 6.38
N ALA A 59 -12.58 1.36 6.60
CA ALA A 59 -13.38 2.55 6.79
C ALA A 59 -14.74 2.22 7.46
N ASP A 60 -14.74 1.47 8.56
CA ASP A 60 -15.83 1.56 9.55
C ASP A 60 -15.27 2.29 10.78
N ALA A 61 -15.28 3.61 10.70
CA ALA A 61 -15.06 4.50 11.83
C ALA A 61 -15.89 5.78 11.63
N ASP A 62 -17.15 5.63 11.23
CA ASP A 62 -18.16 6.71 11.29
C ASP A 62 -19.47 6.15 11.88
N ARG A 63 -19.36 5.51 13.05
CA ARG A 63 -20.50 5.16 13.90
C ARG A 63 -20.18 5.40 15.37
N SER A 64 -19.69 6.59 15.75
CA SER A 64 -19.65 6.95 17.18
C SER A 64 -19.40 8.42 17.48
N THR A 65 -20.36 9.27 17.15
CA THR A 65 -20.63 10.50 17.92
C THR A 65 -22.16 10.62 18.01
N LYS A 66 -22.80 9.99 19.01
CA LYS A 66 -23.24 10.61 20.28
C LYS A 66 -23.90 11.98 20.00
N GLY A 67 -25.19 12.19 20.19
CA GLY A 67 -26.13 11.70 21.21
C GLY A 67 -26.96 12.91 21.63
#